data_AF-A0A2N2YZK8-F1
#
_entry.id   AF-A0A2N2YZK8-F1
#
_cell.length_a   1.000
_cell.length_b   1.000
_cell.length_c   1.000
_cell.angle_alpha   90.00
_cell.angle_beta   90.00
_cell.angle_gamma   90.00
#
_symmetry.space_group_name_H-M   'P 1'
#
loop_
_entity.id
_entity.type
_entity.pdbx_description
1 polymer ?
#
loop_
_entity_poly.entity_id
_entity_poly.type
_entity_poly.pdbx_seq_one_letter_code
_entity_poly.pdbx_strand_id
1 'polypeptide(L)'
;MKTKSKKADLEGKKFLFFQAGLIIALGLALAAFEWPTKGEVSFDYVLNTNPIETPDDVIITRPDEIKPPPPPPTAPMPEIIRIHDNETDLPDFDPTLFEQDSIVILPPPKTEEEDVDEIIPFMLIEEKPSFMGGDYNTFTQWVAKRIVYPELAAINGIQGRVTIQFLIDTDGSVKDIRVIQSVDKLLAEEALRVVSQSPSWSPGKQRGKPTKVIFTFPFTYRLQ
;
A
#
# COMPACT_ATOMS: atom_id res chain seq x y z
N MET A 1 -49.18 -64.34 -19.26
CA MET A 1 -47.80 -64.22 -18.75
C MET A 1 -46.85 -64.07 -19.94
N LYS A 2 -46.30 -62.86 -20.19
CA LYS A 2 -45.30 -62.65 -21.25
C LYS A 2 -43.91 -62.99 -20.69
N THR A 3 -43.31 -64.07 -21.17
CA THR A 3 -41.94 -64.47 -20.80
C THR A 3 -40.94 -63.58 -21.52
N LYS A 4 -39.96 -63.06 -20.77
CA LYS A 4 -38.89 -62.22 -21.32
C LYS A 4 -38.07 -63.03 -22.34
N SER A 5 -37.74 -62.41 -23.47
CA SER A 5 -37.00 -63.05 -24.57
C SER A 5 -35.55 -63.36 -24.16
N LYS A 6 -35.15 -64.63 -24.33
CA LYS A 6 -33.82 -65.19 -23.99
C LYS A 6 -32.64 -64.51 -24.73
N LYS A 7 -32.92 -63.73 -25.77
CA LYS A 7 -31.90 -62.96 -26.53
C LYS A 7 -31.51 -61.63 -25.88
N ALA A 8 -32.23 -61.19 -24.84
CA ALA A 8 -31.95 -59.96 -24.10
C ALA A 8 -31.36 -60.24 -22.69
N ASP A 9 -30.74 -61.40 -22.51
CA ASP A 9 -30.14 -61.81 -21.24
C ASP A 9 -28.74 -61.18 -21.08
N LEU A 10 -28.65 -60.13 -20.27
CA LEU A 10 -27.44 -59.30 -20.08
C LEU A 10 -26.62 -59.73 -18.87
N GLU A 11 -27.00 -60.81 -18.17
CA GLU A 11 -26.37 -61.20 -16.89
C GLU A 11 -24.87 -61.46 -17.00
N GLY A 12 -24.42 -62.11 -18.07
CA GLY A 12 -23.00 -62.38 -18.32
C GLY A 12 -22.16 -61.14 -18.68
N LYS A 13 -22.80 -60.01 -19.01
CA LYS A 13 -22.12 -58.75 -19.37
C LYS A 13 -22.19 -57.69 -18.28
N LYS A 14 -22.89 -57.96 -17.17
CA LYS A 14 -23.02 -57.03 -16.02
C LYS A 14 -21.65 -56.54 -15.53
N PHE A 15 -20.65 -57.41 -15.50
CA PHE A 15 -19.28 -57.06 -15.09
C PHE A 15 -18.60 -56.08 -16.06
N LEU A 16 -18.81 -56.26 -17.37
CA LEU A 16 -18.28 -55.33 -18.39
C LEU A 16 -18.94 -53.95 -18.30
N PHE A 17 -20.27 -53.89 -18.06
CA PHE A 17 -20.96 -52.62 -17.85
C PHE A 17 -20.53 -51.92 -16.55
N PHE A 18 -20.24 -52.70 -15.50
CA PHE A 18 -19.69 -52.16 -14.26
C PHE A 18 -18.30 -51.55 -14.47
N GLN A 19 -17.40 -52.24 -15.17
CA GLN A 19 -16.07 -51.73 -15.51
C GLN A 19 -16.12 -50.50 -16.42
N ALA A 20 -16.99 -50.51 -17.44
CA ALA A 20 -17.19 -49.34 -18.30
C ALA A 20 -17.70 -48.14 -17.50
N GLY A 21 -18.64 -48.36 -16.58
CA GLY A 21 -19.11 -47.34 -15.64
C GLY A 21 -17.99 -46.81 -14.73
N LEU A 22 -17.12 -47.70 -14.22
CA LEU A 22 -15.96 -47.31 -13.42
C LEU A 22 -14.99 -46.43 -14.21
N ILE A 23 -14.69 -46.79 -15.47
CA ILE A 23 -13.81 -46.01 -16.35
C ILE A 23 -14.40 -44.63 -16.63
N ILE A 24 -15.70 -44.56 -16.91
CA ILE A 24 -16.40 -43.29 -17.15
C ILE A 24 -16.40 -42.44 -15.86
N ALA A 25 -16.68 -43.03 -14.71
CA ALA A 25 -16.66 -42.33 -13.42
C ALA A 25 -15.26 -41.82 -13.07
N LEU A 26 -14.23 -42.61 -13.31
CA LEU A 26 -12.84 -42.21 -13.09
C LEU A 26 -12.44 -41.08 -14.06
N GLY A 27 -12.85 -41.16 -15.32
CA GLY A 27 -12.63 -40.10 -16.30
C GLY A 27 -13.31 -38.79 -15.92
N LEU A 28 -14.55 -38.84 -15.43
CA LEU A 28 -15.25 -37.67 -14.90
C LEU A 28 -14.59 -37.11 -13.64
N ALA A 29 -14.11 -37.96 -12.74
CA ALA A 29 -13.41 -37.52 -11.53
C ALA A 29 -12.08 -36.82 -11.85
N LEU A 30 -11.30 -37.35 -12.81
CA LEU A 30 -10.07 -36.72 -13.27
C LEU A 30 -10.35 -35.40 -14.01
N ALA A 31 -11.36 -35.36 -14.89
CA ALA A 31 -11.76 -34.15 -15.58
C ALA A 31 -12.28 -33.05 -14.63
N ALA A 32 -12.94 -33.42 -13.53
CA ALA A 32 -13.36 -32.47 -12.50
C ALA A 32 -12.17 -31.87 -11.74
N PHE A 33 -11.08 -32.63 -11.57
CA PHE A 33 -9.87 -32.17 -10.90
C PHE A 33 -8.97 -31.30 -11.79
N GLU A 34 -8.97 -31.55 -13.11
CA GLU A 34 -8.33 -30.69 -14.11
C GLU A 34 -9.15 -29.44 -14.45
N TRP A 35 -10.37 -29.31 -13.90
CA TRP A 35 -11.20 -28.17 -14.18
C TRP A 35 -10.55 -26.90 -13.61
N PRO A 36 -10.21 -25.89 -14.44
CA PRO A 36 -9.48 -24.73 -13.97
C PRO A 36 -10.35 -23.91 -13.01
N THR A 37 -10.01 -23.92 -11.72
CA THR A 37 -10.55 -22.99 -10.73
C THR A 37 -9.94 -21.61 -11.00
N LYS A 38 -10.69 -20.72 -11.64
CA LYS A 38 -10.27 -19.33 -11.83
C LYS A 38 -10.29 -18.63 -10.47
N GLY A 39 -9.12 -18.36 -9.90
CA GLY A 39 -9.01 -17.49 -8.73
C GLY A 39 -9.52 -16.08 -9.07
N GLU A 40 -10.40 -15.52 -8.24
CA GLU A 40 -10.96 -14.18 -8.46
C GLU A 40 -10.16 -13.16 -7.63
N VAL A 41 -9.57 -12.17 -8.30
CA VAL A 41 -8.93 -11.04 -7.62
C VAL A 41 -9.98 -9.98 -7.37
N SER A 42 -10.38 -9.85 -6.10
CA SER A 42 -11.31 -8.81 -5.65
C SER A 42 -10.58 -7.50 -5.37
N PHE A 43 -11.17 -6.38 -5.76
CA PHE A 43 -10.65 -5.04 -5.43
C PHE A 43 -11.63 -4.37 -4.47
N ASP A 44 -11.34 -4.45 -3.17
CA ASP A 44 -12.09 -3.74 -2.16
C ASP A 44 -11.68 -2.26 -2.20
N TYR A 45 -12.60 -1.37 -2.59
CA TYR A 45 -12.37 0.08 -2.69
C TYR A 45 -12.05 0.68 -1.32
N VAL A 46 -10.76 0.86 -0.99
CA VAL A 46 -10.34 1.59 0.22
C VAL A 46 -10.08 3.05 -0.11
N LEU A 47 -11.12 3.77 -0.54
CA LEU A 47 -11.14 5.24 -0.53
C LEU A 47 -12.40 5.79 0.15
N ASN A 48 -13.22 4.92 0.76
CA ASN A 48 -14.36 5.38 1.54
C ASN A 48 -13.96 5.71 2.97
N THR A 49 -14.18 6.98 3.30
CA THR A 49 -14.41 7.59 4.61
C THR A 49 -15.65 7.03 5.32
N ASN A 50 -15.95 5.74 5.17
CA ASN A 50 -17.01 5.13 5.95
C ASN A 50 -16.40 4.86 7.34
N PRO A 51 -16.98 5.41 8.42
CA PRO A 51 -16.64 4.97 9.76
C PRO A 51 -16.75 3.46 9.78
N ILE A 52 -15.71 2.81 10.29
CA ILE A 52 -15.81 1.43 10.72
C ILE A 52 -17.03 1.39 11.63
N GLU A 53 -18.12 0.73 11.22
CA GLU A 53 -19.16 0.30 12.15
C GLU A 53 -18.47 -0.75 13.02
N THR A 54 -17.77 -0.27 14.06
CA THR A 54 -17.34 -1.12 15.15
C THR A 54 -18.62 -1.65 15.77
N PRO A 55 -18.82 -2.98 15.88
CA PRO A 55 -19.92 -3.49 16.67
C PRO A 55 -19.83 -2.86 18.07
N ASP A 56 -20.93 -2.23 18.50
CA ASP A 56 -21.03 -1.32 19.66
C ASP A 56 -20.68 -1.94 21.02
N ASP A 57 -20.25 -3.20 21.09
CA ASP A 57 -20.06 -3.92 22.35
C ASP A 57 -18.66 -4.54 22.45
N VAL A 58 -17.61 -3.73 22.36
CA VAL A 58 -16.38 -4.04 23.11
C VAL A 58 -16.45 -3.27 24.41
N ILE A 59 -16.77 -3.96 25.50
CA ILE A 59 -16.54 -3.46 26.85
C ILE A 59 -15.02 -3.28 26.99
N ILE A 60 -14.53 -2.11 26.62
CA ILE A 60 -13.19 -1.67 26.96
C ILE A 60 -13.24 -1.42 28.46
N THR A 61 -12.80 -2.40 29.25
CA THR A 61 -12.38 -2.12 30.62
C THR A 61 -11.27 -1.08 30.51
N ARG A 62 -11.62 0.19 30.75
CA ARG A 62 -10.64 1.28 30.84
C ARG A 62 -9.60 0.83 31.87
N PRO A 63 -8.32 0.67 31.49
CA PRO A 63 -7.28 0.53 32.49
C PRO A 63 -7.35 1.76 33.39
N ASP A 64 -7.38 1.56 34.71
CA ASP A 64 -7.38 2.65 35.67
C ASP A 64 -6.30 3.66 35.30
N GLU A 65 -6.71 4.92 35.21
CA GLU A 65 -5.83 6.04 34.90
C GLU A 65 -4.70 6.08 35.95
N ILE A 66 -3.49 5.74 35.54
CA ILE A 66 -2.30 5.91 36.37
C ILE A 66 -2.15 7.42 36.57
N LYS A 67 -2.64 7.94 37.69
CA LYS A 67 -2.36 9.31 38.10
C LYS A 67 -0.85 9.52 38.02
N PRO A 68 -0.37 10.59 37.36
CA PRO A 68 1.06 10.87 37.33
C PRO A 68 1.57 10.90 38.78
N PRO A 69 2.73 10.28 39.07
CA PRO A 69 3.28 10.30 40.41
C PRO A 69 3.41 11.77 40.86
N PRO A 70 3.12 12.07 42.15
CA PRO A 70 3.22 13.43 42.65
C PRO A 70 4.62 13.99 42.34
N PRO A 71 4.73 15.28 41.96
CA PRO A 71 6.01 15.89 41.65
C PRO A 71 6.95 15.70 42.85
N PRO A 72 8.24 15.35 42.61
CA PRO A 72 9.20 15.17 43.69
C PRO A 72 9.29 16.47 44.51
N PRO A 73 9.48 16.38 45.85
CA PRO A 73 9.58 17.56 46.69
C PRO A 73 10.67 18.49 46.17
N THR A 74 10.33 19.76 45.93
CA THR A 74 11.26 20.79 45.50
C THR A 74 12.45 20.81 46.46
N ALA A 75 13.64 20.44 45.99
CA ALA A 75 14.86 20.61 46.77
C ALA A 75 15.02 22.12 47.09
N PRO A 76 15.37 22.49 48.33
CA PRO A 76 15.63 23.89 48.65
C PRO A 76 16.81 24.37 47.79
N MET A 77 16.59 25.50 47.10
CA MET A 77 17.62 26.15 46.29
C MET A 77 18.83 26.48 47.19
N PRO A 78 20.07 26.16 46.78
CA PRO A 78 21.23 26.57 47.57
C PRO A 78 21.31 28.10 47.64
N GLU A 79 21.60 28.57 48.86
CA GLU A 79 21.78 29.97 49.22
C GLU A 79 22.85 30.63 48.33
N ILE A 80 22.54 31.83 47.83
CA ILE A 80 23.42 32.62 46.97
C ILE A 80 24.74 32.87 47.70
N ILE A 81 25.84 32.34 47.16
CA ILE A 81 27.18 32.68 47.62
C ILE A 81 27.38 34.18 47.34
N ARG A 82 27.50 34.98 48.41
CA ARG A 82 27.96 36.37 48.33
C ARG A 82 29.39 36.37 47.81
N ILE A 83 29.56 36.73 46.54
CA ILE A 83 30.86 36.97 45.94
C ILE A 83 31.44 38.22 46.63
N HIS A 84 32.60 38.06 47.26
CA HIS A 84 33.38 39.14 47.86
C HIS A 84 33.88 40.07 46.75
N ASP A 85 33.71 41.36 46.98
CA ASP A 85 34.29 42.43 46.17
C ASP A 85 35.82 42.31 46.26
N ASN A 86 36.48 42.06 45.13
CA ASN A 86 37.91 42.27 44.98
C ASN A 86 38.13 43.17 43.76
N GLU A 87 38.42 44.44 44.01
CA GLU A 87 38.94 45.37 43.01
C GLU A 87 40.27 44.83 42.47
N THR A 88 40.38 44.71 41.16
CA THR A 88 41.67 44.54 40.49
C THR A 88 41.64 45.37 39.23
N ASP A 89 42.49 46.40 39.23
CA ASP A 89 42.70 47.35 38.13
C ASP A 89 42.98 46.64 36.80
N LEU A 90 42.18 46.96 35.78
CA LEU A 90 42.43 46.57 34.40
C LEU A 90 43.12 47.73 33.66
N PRO A 91 44.14 47.47 32.82
CA PRO A 91 44.83 48.52 32.08
C PRO A 91 43.94 49.11 30.96
N ASP A 92 44.05 50.43 30.76
CA ASP A 92 43.28 51.21 29.79
C ASP A 92 43.48 50.69 28.35
N PHE A 93 42.36 50.44 27.68
CA PHE A 93 42.26 49.93 26.32
C PHE A 93 42.30 51.09 25.31
N ASP A 94 43.31 51.12 24.42
CA ASP A 94 43.45 52.11 23.36
C ASP A 94 42.56 51.74 22.14
N PRO A 95 41.54 52.54 21.80
CA PRO A 95 40.58 52.22 20.74
C PRO A 95 41.09 52.51 19.32
N THR A 96 42.34 52.95 19.13
CA THR A 96 42.87 53.31 17.80
C THR A 96 43.46 52.15 16.98
N LEU A 97 43.50 50.94 17.53
CA LEU A 97 44.11 49.75 16.90
C LEU A 97 43.24 49.02 15.86
N PHE A 98 42.03 49.50 15.57
CA PHE A 98 41.13 48.89 14.58
C PHE A 98 41.08 49.69 13.28
N GLU A 99 42.22 50.15 12.78
CA GLU A 99 42.30 50.53 11.37
C GLU A 99 42.61 49.31 10.51
N GLN A 100 41.66 49.05 9.61
CA GLN A 100 41.85 48.45 8.29
C GLN A 100 42.05 46.93 8.22
N ASP A 101 40.92 46.22 8.17
CA ASP A 101 40.77 45.14 7.19
C ASP A 101 39.37 45.20 6.59
N SER A 102 39.33 45.46 5.28
CA SER A 102 38.14 45.58 4.46
C SER A 102 37.29 44.31 4.53
N ILE A 103 36.08 44.43 5.06
CA ILE A 103 35.06 43.39 4.99
C ILE A 103 34.67 43.24 3.51
N VAL A 104 35.10 42.14 2.87
CA VAL A 104 34.60 41.76 1.55
C VAL A 104 33.14 41.32 1.74
N ILE A 105 32.20 42.21 1.42
CA ILE A 105 30.78 41.87 1.34
C ILE A 105 30.61 40.99 0.10
N LEU A 106 30.71 39.67 0.29
CA LEU A 106 30.22 38.72 -0.71
C LEU A 106 28.71 38.99 -0.88
N PRO A 107 28.21 39.20 -2.12
CA PRO A 107 26.77 39.21 -2.33
C PRO A 107 26.20 37.90 -1.79
N PRO A 108 25.05 37.92 -1.10
CA PRO A 108 24.44 36.70 -0.62
C PRO A 108 24.29 35.73 -1.80
N PRO A 109 24.64 34.44 -1.64
CA PRO A 109 24.43 33.48 -2.70
C PRO A 109 22.99 33.60 -3.14
N LYS A 110 22.79 33.86 -4.43
CA LYS A 110 21.47 33.94 -5.04
C LYS A 110 20.88 32.54 -4.90
N THR A 111 20.06 32.33 -3.88
CA THR A 111 19.30 31.10 -3.72
C THR A 111 18.41 31.00 -4.94
N GLU A 112 18.81 30.17 -5.90
CA GLU A 112 17.89 29.65 -6.90
C GLU A 112 16.83 28.90 -6.09
N GLU A 113 15.60 29.40 -6.09
CA GLU A 113 14.44 28.65 -5.63
C GLU A 113 14.35 27.43 -6.55
N GLU A 114 15.01 26.33 -6.17
CA GLU A 114 14.71 25.02 -6.75
C GLU A 114 13.21 24.82 -6.53
N ASP A 115 12.45 24.86 -7.62
CA ASP A 115 11.07 24.44 -7.70
C ASP A 115 11.09 22.93 -7.40
N VAL A 116 11.18 22.59 -6.11
CA VAL A 116 11.10 21.20 -5.66
C VAL A 116 9.69 20.78 -5.99
N ASP A 117 9.53 20.09 -7.13
CA ASP A 117 8.26 19.53 -7.57
C ASP A 117 7.59 18.81 -6.39
N GLU A 118 6.64 19.49 -5.75
CA GLU A 118 6.02 19.02 -4.52
C GLU A 118 5.24 17.73 -4.85
N ILE A 119 5.65 16.60 -4.28
CA ILE A 119 4.94 15.33 -4.48
C ILE A 119 3.75 15.32 -3.54
N ILE A 120 2.55 15.43 -4.10
CA ILE A 120 1.31 15.53 -3.32
C ILE A 120 0.63 14.15 -3.25
N PRO A 121 0.21 13.68 -2.06
CA PRO A 121 -0.62 12.49 -1.94
C PRO A 121 -1.93 12.62 -2.70
N PHE A 122 -2.36 11.55 -3.38
CA PHE A 122 -3.62 11.51 -4.13
C PHE A 122 -4.85 11.97 -3.33
N MET A 123 -4.86 11.75 -2.01
CA MET A 123 -5.98 12.18 -1.15
C MET A 123 -6.03 13.68 -0.91
N LEU A 124 -4.93 14.40 -1.09
CA LEU A 124 -4.77 15.82 -0.76
C LEU A 124 -4.77 16.74 -1.99
N ILE A 125 -4.73 16.18 -3.20
CA ILE A 125 -4.69 16.99 -4.42
C ILE A 125 -6.08 17.55 -4.79
N GLU A 126 -6.08 18.78 -5.27
CA GLU A 126 -7.29 19.48 -5.72
C GLU A 126 -7.92 18.79 -6.95
N GLU A 127 -7.16 18.66 -8.04
CA GLU A 127 -7.60 17.96 -9.24
C GLU A 127 -6.93 16.58 -9.31
N LYS A 128 -7.71 15.52 -9.12
CA LYS A 128 -7.20 14.15 -9.07
C LYS A 128 -6.75 13.67 -10.47
N PRO A 129 -5.66 12.89 -10.55
CA PRO A 129 -5.28 12.24 -11.80
C PRO A 129 -6.37 11.27 -12.26
N SER A 130 -6.62 11.21 -13.57
CA SER A 130 -7.64 10.36 -14.19
C SER A 130 -7.00 9.27 -15.04
N PHE A 131 -7.54 8.06 -14.98
CA PHE A 131 -7.00 6.92 -15.73
C PHE A 131 -7.76 6.76 -17.04
N MET A 132 -7.07 6.92 -18.18
CA MET A 132 -7.69 6.85 -19.52
C MET A 132 -8.93 7.75 -19.68
N GLY A 133 -8.93 8.93 -19.05
CA GLY A 133 -10.07 9.86 -19.06
C GLY A 133 -11.26 9.44 -18.19
N GLY A 134 -11.14 8.35 -17.43
CA GLY A 134 -12.13 7.94 -16.42
C GLY A 134 -11.57 8.03 -15.00
N ASP A 135 -12.35 7.53 -14.06
CA ASP A 135 -12.00 7.56 -12.64
C ASP A 135 -11.12 6.38 -12.23
N TYR A 136 -10.76 6.37 -10.95
CA TYR A 136 -10.10 5.25 -10.28
C TYR A 136 -10.81 3.89 -10.48
N ASN A 137 -12.14 3.89 -10.64
CA ASN A 137 -12.90 2.66 -10.90
C ASN A 137 -12.52 2.03 -12.25
N THR A 138 -12.21 2.85 -13.25
CA THR A 138 -11.76 2.39 -14.56
C THR A 138 -10.42 1.69 -14.46
N PHE A 139 -9.50 2.24 -13.64
CA PHE A 139 -8.23 1.58 -13.35
C PHE A 139 -8.45 0.23 -12.66
N THR A 140 -9.31 0.19 -11.65
CA THR A 140 -9.65 -1.05 -10.93
C THR A 140 -10.15 -2.15 -11.88
N GLN A 141 -11.09 -1.81 -12.78
CA GLN A 141 -11.60 -2.75 -13.77
C GLN A 141 -10.54 -3.17 -14.80
N TRP A 142 -9.68 -2.24 -15.19
CA TRP A 142 -8.58 -2.52 -16.12
C TRP A 142 -7.58 -3.51 -15.50
N VAL A 143 -7.24 -3.32 -14.22
CA VAL A 143 -6.38 -4.24 -13.47
C VAL A 143 -7.05 -5.60 -13.34
N ALA A 144 -8.33 -5.65 -12.93
CA ALA A 144 -9.05 -6.90 -12.74
C ALA A 144 -9.11 -7.78 -14.00
N LYS A 145 -9.08 -7.18 -15.20
CA LYS A 145 -9.03 -7.90 -16.48
C LYS A 145 -7.65 -8.43 -16.85
N ARG A 146 -6.58 -7.93 -16.23
CA ARG A 146 -5.17 -8.20 -16.59
C ARG A 146 -4.37 -8.90 -15.51
N ILE A 147 -4.89 -8.90 -14.29
CA ILE A 147 -4.30 -9.59 -13.15
C ILE A 147 -4.49 -11.10 -13.30
N VAL A 148 -3.42 -11.84 -13.12
CA VAL A 148 -3.39 -13.30 -13.25
C VAL A 148 -2.95 -13.87 -11.93
N TYR A 149 -3.74 -14.76 -11.34
CA TYR A 149 -3.33 -15.42 -10.11
C TYR A 149 -2.14 -16.37 -10.41
N PRO A 150 -0.95 -16.19 -9.79
CA PRO A 150 0.19 -17.07 -10.04
C PRO A 150 -0.09 -18.52 -9.64
N GLU A 151 0.20 -19.48 -10.52
CA GLU A 151 -0.08 -20.91 -10.28
C GLU A 151 0.54 -21.43 -8.99
N LEU A 152 1.81 -21.07 -8.72
CA LEU A 152 2.50 -21.46 -7.50
C LEU A 152 1.83 -20.89 -6.24
N ALA A 153 1.29 -19.67 -6.31
CA ALA A 153 0.54 -19.10 -5.20
C ALA A 153 -0.80 -19.82 -5.00
N ALA A 154 -1.45 -20.23 -6.10
CA ALA A 154 -2.72 -20.96 -6.05
C ALA A 154 -2.56 -22.37 -5.46
N ILE A 155 -1.53 -23.12 -5.92
CA ILE A 155 -1.20 -24.46 -5.40
C ILE A 155 -0.88 -24.40 -3.91
N ASN A 156 -0.16 -23.37 -3.48
CA ASN A 156 0.22 -23.17 -2.08
C ASN A 156 -0.89 -22.52 -1.23
N GLY A 157 -2.06 -22.21 -1.80
CA GLY A 157 -3.18 -21.61 -1.09
C GLY A 157 -2.92 -20.18 -0.58
N ILE A 158 -1.98 -19.45 -1.16
CA ILE A 158 -1.48 -18.17 -0.65
C ILE A 158 -2.44 -17.04 -1.03
N GLN A 159 -3.24 -16.58 -0.07
CA GLN A 159 -4.20 -15.48 -0.28
C GLN A 159 -3.84 -14.25 0.56
N GLY A 160 -4.37 -13.09 0.18
CA GLY A 160 -4.29 -11.89 0.99
C GLY A 160 -4.15 -10.59 0.21
N ARG A 161 -3.71 -9.54 0.91
CA ARG A 161 -3.65 -8.18 0.38
C ARG A 161 -2.22 -7.77 0.05
N VAL A 162 -2.04 -7.23 -1.14
CA VAL A 162 -0.80 -6.59 -1.60
C VAL A 162 -1.09 -5.12 -1.86
N THR A 163 -0.32 -4.21 -1.28
CA THR A 163 -0.48 -2.77 -1.48
C THR A 163 0.72 -2.24 -2.23
N ILE A 164 0.48 -1.65 -3.41
CA ILE A 164 1.49 -1.02 -4.25
C ILE A 164 1.32 0.48 -4.21
N GLN A 165 2.43 1.20 -4.16
CA GLN A 165 2.50 2.64 -4.32
C GLN A 165 3.27 2.96 -5.59
N PHE A 166 2.83 3.98 -6.32
CA PHE A 166 3.52 4.47 -7.49
C PHE A 166 3.33 5.99 -7.64
N LEU A 167 4.26 6.61 -8.35
CA LEU A 167 4.25 8.04 -8.65
C LEU A 167 3.63 8.26 -10.03
N ILE A 168 2.65 9.14 -10.12
CA ILE A 168 2.11 9.66 -11.37
C ILE A 168 2.81 11.00 -11.61
N ASP A 169 3.63 11.05 -12.65
CA ASP A 169 4.43 12.24 -12.98
C ASP A 169 3.57 13.30 -13.72
N THR A 170 4.13 14.49 -13.95
CA THR A 170 3.41 15.62 -14.56
C THR A 170 3.05 15.39 -16.03
N ASP A 171 3.72 14.44 -16.69
CA ASP A 171 3.40 13.95 -18.04
C ASP A 171 2.36 12.82 -18.03
N GLY A 172 1.94 12.36 -16.84
CA GLY A 172 1.03 11.23 -16.67
C GLY A 172 1.71 9.87 -16.66
N SER A 173 3.03 9.79 -16.80
CA SER A 173 3.77 8.53 -16.75
C SER A 173 3.78 7.97 -15.33
N VAL A 174 3.68 6.64 -15.22
CA VAL A 174 3.81 5.95 -13.93
C VAL A 174 5.28 5.63 -13.68
N LYS A 175 5.81 6.12 -12.56
CA LYS A 175 7.21 5.95 -12.11
C LYS A 175 7.26 5.48 -10.65
N ASP A 176 8.44 5.12 -10.18
CA ASP A 176 8.68 4.77 -8.76
C ASP A 176 7.68 3.75 -8.17
N ILE A 177 7.42 2.66 -8.90
CA ILE A 177 6.53 1.60 -8.45
C ILE A 177 7.21 0.82 -7.32
N ARG A 178 6.59 0.80 -6.13
CA ARG A 178 7.11 0.17 -4.92
C ARG A 178 6.02 -0.65 -4.23
N VAL A 179 6.40 -1.79 -3.66
CA VAL A 179 5.51 -2.62 -2.84
C VAL A 179 5.61 -2.13 -1.40
N ILE A 180 4.49 -1.64 -0.84
CA ILE A 180 4.42 -1.14 0.54
C ILE A 180 4.13 -2.27 1.52
N GLN A 181 3.25 -3.18 1.12
CA GLN A 181 2.86 -4.32 1.93
C GLN A 181 2.55 -5.49 1.01
N SER A 182 3.04 -6.69 1.35
CA SER A 182 2.64 -7.92 0.66
C SER A 182 2.59 -9.07 1.64
N VAL A 183 1.67 -10.01 1.38
CA VAL A 183 1.62 -11.30 2.07
C VAL A 183 2.65 -12.26 1.50
N ASP A 184 2.93 -12.18 0.20
CA ASP A 184 3.88 -13.06 -0.47
C ASP A 184 4.55 -12.41 -1.69
N LYS A 185 5.74 -12.89 -2.06
CA LYS A 185 6.50 -12.34 -3.19
C LYS A 185 5.84 -12.62 -4.53
N LEU A 186 5.24 -13.80 -4.72
CA LEU A 186 4.63 -14.21 -5.99
C LEU A 186 3.45 -13.28 -6.36
N LEU A 187 2.61 -12.96 -5.38
CA LEU A 187 1.48 -12.04 -5.55
C LEU A 187 1.94 -10.60 -5.80
N ALA A 188 3.04 -10.19 -5.17
CA ALA A 188 3.61 -8.87 -5.36
C ALA A 188 4.24 -8.68 -6.74
N GLU A 189 4.98 -9.67 -7.24
CA GLU A 189 5.58 -9.64 -8.57
C GLU A 189 4.52 -9.48 -9.66
N GLU A 190 3.43 -10.20 -9.55
CA GLU A 190 2.32 -10.10 -10.48
C GLU A 190 1.62 -8.74 -10.42
N ALA A 191 1.34 -8.23 -9.21
CA ALA A 191 0.75 -6.91 -9.06
C ALA A 191 1.67 -5.82 -9.65
N LEU A 192 2.99 -5.92 -9.44
CA LEU A 192 3.98 -5.01 -10.00
C LEU A 192 4.01 -5.08 -11.53
N ARG A 193 3.92 -6.28 -12.12
CA ARG A 193 3.83 -6.48 -13.57
C ARG A 193 2.63 -5.74 -14.15
N VAL A 194 1.45 -5.83 -13.54
CA VAL A 194 0.23 -5.17 -14.04
C VAL A 194 0.33 -3.65 -13.94
N VAL A 195 0.81 -3.11 -12.81
CA VAL A 195 0.99 -1.66 -12.66
C VAL A 195 2.03 -1.12 -13.64
N SER A 196 3.10 -1.86 -13.90
CA SER A 196 4.15 -1.48 -14.87
C SER A 196 3.63 -1.42 -16.31
N GLN A 197 2.55 -2.14 -16.63
CA GLN A 197 1.89 -2.10 -17.93
C GLN A 197 0.79 -1.04 -18.02
N SER A 198 0.64 -0.22 -16.98
CA SER A 198 -0.34 0.86 -16.97
C SER A 198 -0.05 1.83 -18.13
N PRO A 199 -1.06 2.22 -18.92
CA PRO A 199 -0.93 3.36 -19.81
C PRO A 199 -0.72 4.65 -19.02
N SER A 200 -0.33 5.72 -19.71
CA SER A 200 -0.23 7.06 -19.13
C SER A 200 -1.58 7.53 -18.58
N TRP A 201 -1.53 8.14 -17.41
CA TRP A 201 -2.64 8.77 -16.72
C TRP A 201 -2.76 10.24 -17.15
N SER A 202 -3.86 10.89 -16.80
CA SER A 202 -3.86 12.35 -16.77
C SER A 202 -3.17 12.81 -15.48
N PRO A 203 -2.28 13.80 -15.53
CA PRO A 203 -1.61 14.31 -14.34
C PRO A 203 -2.62 14.94 -13.39
N GLY A 204 -2.34 14.86 -12.08
CA GLY A 204 -3.07 15.67 -11.12
C GLY A 204 -2.67 17.13 -11.24
N LYS A 205 -3.56 18.04 -10.83
CA LYS A 205 -3.25 19.47 -10.80
C LYS A 205 -3.43 20.06 -9.41
N GLN A 206 -2.48 20.91 -9.03
CA GLN A 206 -2.53 21.72 -7.82
C GLN A 206 -2.42 23.18 -8.22
N ARG A 207 -3.36 24.03 -7.79
CA ARG A 207 -3.38 25.46 -8.18
C ARG A 207 -3.34 25.66 -9.70
N GLY A 208 -3.96 24.75 -10.45
CA GLY A 208 -3.99 24.77 -11.92
C GLY A 208 -2.68 24.34 -12.61
N LYS A 209 -1.61 24.00 -11.88
CA LYS A 209 -0.36 23.46 -12.45
C LYS A 209 -0.34 21.93 -12.35
N PRO A 210 0.15 21.20 -13.38
CA PRO A 210 0.35 19.76 -13.27
C PRO A 210 1.41 19.47 -12.21
N THR A 211 1.14 18.50 -11.34
CA THR A 211 1.99 18.19 -10.18
C THR A 211 2.13 16.68 -10.03
N LYS A 212 3.26 16.24 -9.49
CA LYS A 212 3.55 14.82 -9.22
C LYS A 212 2.62 14.31 -8.11
N VAL A 213 1.97 13.18 -8.35
CA VAL A 213 1.01 12.61 -7.41
C VAL A 213 1.45 11.22 -6.98
N ILE A 214 1.52 10.98 -5.68
CA ILE A 214 1.75 9.62 -5.18
C ILE A 214 0.42 8.91 -4.98
N PHE A 215 0.29 7.74 -5.63
CA PHE A 215 -0.92 6.93 -5.62
C PHE A 215 -0.65 5.58 -4.95
N THR A 216 -1.58 5.11 -4.13
CA THR A 216 -1.47 3.83 -3.43
C THR A 216 -2.69 2.96 -3.74
N PHE A 217 -2.46 1.75 -4.24
CA PHE A 217 -3.49 0.85 -4.74
C PHE A 217 -3.42 -0.53 -4.06
N PRO A 218 -4.50 -0.98 -3.40
CA PRO A 218 -4.58 -2.31 -2.82
C PRO A 218 -5.10 -3.36 -3.82
N PHE A 219 -4.39 -4.49 -3.89
CA PHE A 219 -4.79 -5.72 -4.56
C PHE A 219 -5.22 -6.74 -3.52
N THR A 220 -6.40 -7.35 -3.66
CA THR A 220 -6.83 -8.42 -2.75
C THR A 220 -7.03 -9.73 -3.52
N TYR A 221 -6.16 -10.69 -3.25
CA TYR A 221 -6.19 -12.01 -3.87
C TYR A 221 -6.99 -12.97 -3.01
N ARG A 222 -8.03 -13.58 -3.59
CA ARG A 222 -8.84 -14.63 -2.95
C ARG A 222 -8.90 -15.85 -3.89
N LEU A 223 -8.74 -17.06 -3.36
CA LEU A 223 -9.08 -18.28 -4.12
C LEU A 223 -10.55 -18.59 -3.82
N GLN A 224 -11.24 -19.05 -4.85
CA GLN A 224 -12.62 -19.54 -4.75
C GLN A 224 -12.64 -21.05 -4.63
#